data_AF-A0A165HLK3-F1
#
_entry.id   AF-A0A165HLK3-F1
#
_cell.length_a   1.000
_cell.length_b   1.000
_cell.length_c   1.000
_cell.angle_alpha   90.00
_cell.angle_beta   90.00
_cell.angle_gamma   90.00
#
_symmetry.space_group_name_H-M   'P 1'
#
loop_
_entity.id
_entity.type
_entity.pdbx_description
1 polymer ?
#
loop_
_entity_poly.entity_id
_entity_poly.type
_entity_poly.pdbx_seq_one_letter_code
_entity_poly.pdbx_strand_id
1 'polypeptide(L)'
;MSSLLRLGLYSTPPVLSRVCGRLLSTSRVVRDAAAPTPNLGTVPAKKPVGAFRGGIVGFLFGFSLASSVAAYHLLEEYKLASAALQASVEELQLSTQKVSAHVRRIEAVEKELKALSDSSATKEDISRVRAEMKKLYDGLHVEFLDLRSYVWGIQQDVHALSKKESSSVRLV
;
A
#
# COMPACT_ATOMS: atom_id res chain seq x y z
N MET A 1 21.66 29.31 -14.86
CA MET A 1 20.77 30.41 -15.29
C MET A 1 20.63 30.36 -16.80
N SER A 2 19.52 29.84 -17.31
CA SER A 2 19.11 29.83 -18.74
C SER A 2 17.98 28.79 -18.87
N SER A 3 16.74 29.18 -18.59
CA SER A 3 15.74 29.61 -19.59
C SER A 3 15.58 28.59 -20.71
N LEU A 4 14.48 27.82 -20.68
CA LEU A 4 13.69 27.50 -21.88
C LEU A 4 12.28 27.09 -21.43
N LEU A 5 11.41 28.10 -21.40
CA LEU A 5 9.96 27.96 -21.57
C LEU A 5 9.69 27.13 -22.84
N ARG A 6 9.05 25.98 -22.70
CA ARG A 6 8.32 25.34 -23.80
C ARG A 6 6.89 25.06 -23.35
N LEU A 7 6.04 26.06 -23.60
CA LEU A 7 4.62 25.89 -23.80
C LEU A 7 4.41 24.88 -24.94
N GLY A 8 4.04 23.65 -24.58
CA GLY A 8 3.54 22.65 -25.51
C GLY A 8 2.05 22.50 -25.28
N LEU A 9 1.25 23.28 -26.01
CA LEU A 9 -0.18 23.04 -26.16
C LEU A 9 -0.37 21.63 -26.73
N TYR A 10 -0.79 20.67 -25.90
CA TYR A 10 -1.33 19.41 -26.39
C TYR A 10 -2.75 19.70 -26.88
N SER A 11 -2.82 20.13 -28.13
CA SER A 11 -4.03 20.15 -28.93
C SER A 11 -4.43 18.70 -29.20
N THR A 12 -5.35 18.17 -28.40
CA THR A 12 -6.03 16.91 -28.70
C THR A 12 -7.05 17.15 -29.81
N PRO A 13 -7.11 16.27 -30.82
CA PRO A 13 -7.98 16.46 -31.98
C PRO A 13 -9.46 16.37 -31.58
N PRO A 14 -10.37 17.12 -32.25
CA PRO A 14 -11.79 16.91 -32.08
C PRO A 14 -12.18 15.55 -32.67
N VAL A 15 -12.69 14.66 -31.81
CA VAL A 15 -13.43 13.48 -32.23
C VAL A 15 -14.72 13.97 -32.90
N LEU A 16 -14.69 14.12 -34.21
CA LEU A 16 -15.89 14.23 -35.04
C LEU A 16 -16.62 12.88 -34.96
N SER A 17 -17.47 12.75 -33.95
CA SER A 17 -18.53 11.77 -33.91
C SER A 17 -19.47 12.10 -35.07
N ARG A 18 -19.18 11.51 -36.22
CA ARG A 18 -20.02 11.55 -37.40
C ARG A 18 -21.24 10.68 -37.08
N VAL A 19 -22.20 11.26 -36.38
CA VAL A 19 -23.54 10.71 -36.30
C VAL A 19 -24.01 10.62 -37.74
N CYS A 20 -24.04 9.39 -38.26
CA CYS A 20 -24.74 9.06 -39.48
C CYS A 20 -26.20 9.37 -39.18
N GLY A 21 -26.60 10.62 -39.46
CA GLY A 21 -27.99 11.00 -39.54
C GLY A 21 -28.59 10.05 -40.56
N ARG A 22 -29.47 9.17 -40.09
CA ARG A 22 -30.31 8.35 -40.95
C ARG A 22 -31.03 9.31 -41.86
N LEU A 23 -30.50 9.47 -43.08
CA LEU A 23 -31.19 10.12 -44.18
C LEU A 23 -32.33 9.18 -44.53
N LEU A 24 -33.45 9.36 -43.83
CA LEU A 24 -34.76 8.88 -44.24
C LEU A 24 -35.10 9.63 -45.53
N SER A 25 -34.47 9.21 -46.62
CA SER A 25 -34.83 9.58 -47.98
C SER A 25 -36.14 8.86 -48.31
N THR A 26 -37.24 9.44 -47.82
CA THR A 26 -38.56 9.06 -48.29
C THR A 26 -38.82 9.84 -49.57
N SER A 27 -38.27 9.34 -50.68
CA SER A 27 -38.64 9.81 -52.01
C SER A 27 -40.16 9.75 -52.14
N ARG A 28 -40.82 10.91 -52.12
CA ARG A 28 -42.19 11.03 -52.62
C ARG A 28 -42.12 10.83 -54.12
N VAL A 29 -42.51 9.64 -54.57
CA VAL A 29 -42.89 9.45 -55.98
C VAL A 29 -44.16 10.26 -56.20
N VAL A 30 -43.98 11.54 -56.54
CA VAL A 30 -45.00 12.36 -57.18
C VAL A 30 -45.15 11.77 -58.58
N ARG A 31 -46.21 10.99 -58.76
CA ARG A 31 -46.61 10.45 -60.05
C ARG A 31 -47.23 11.61 -60.83
N ASP A 32 -46.38 12.30 -61.59
CA ASP A 32 -46.81 13.32 -62.54
C ASP A 32 -47.58 12.61 -63.66
N ALA A 33 -48.92 12.66 -63.60
CA ALA A 33 -49.81 12.14 -64.62
C ALA A 33 -50.31 13.31 -65.47
N ALA A 34 -49.42 13.85 -66.31
CA ALA A 34 -49.77 14.76 -67.38
C ALA A 34 -50.00 13.98 -68.68
N ALA A 35 -51.27 13.64 -68.96
CA ALA A 35 -51.90 13.69 -70.29
C ALA A 35 -53.33 13.12 -70.22
N PRO A 36 -54.35 13.82 -70.73
CA PRO A 36 -55.73 13.37 -70.71
C PRO A 36 -55.97 12.39 -71.86
N THR A 37 -56.25 11.14 -71.54
CA THR A 37 -56.95 10.22 -72.45
C THR A 37 -58.21 9.76 -71.72
N PRO A 38 -59.40 9.92 -72.32
CA PRO A 38 -60.65 9.58 -71.65
C PRO A 38 -60.78 8.06 -71.64
N ASN A 39 -61.50 7.57 -70.63
CA ASN A 39 -62.11 6.24 -70.51
C ASN A 39 -61.51 5.34 -69.42
N LEU A 40 -62.44 4.98 -68.52
CA LEU A 40 -62.48 3.83 -67.60
C LEU A 40 -61.95 4.07 -66.18
N GLY A 41 -62.92 4.35 -65.29
CA GLY A 41 -62.91 3.82 -63.92
C GLY A 41 -62.13 4.63 -62.90
N THR A 42 -62.79 5.60 -62.27
CA THR A 42 -62.39 6.21 -61.01
C THR A 42 -62.25 5.13 -59.91
N VAL A 43 -61.04 4.64 -59.68
CA VAL A 43 -60.72 3.88 -58.46
C VAL A 43 -60.73 4.87 -57.30
N PRO A 44 -61.59 4.71 -56.27
CA PRO A 44 -61.60 5.63 -55.15
C PRO A 44 -60.26 5.50 -54.41
N ALA A 45 -59.53 6.61 -54.30
CA ALA A 45 -58.34 6.69 -53.46
C ALA A 45 -58.71 6.26 -52.04
N LYS A 46 -58.36 5.02 -51.65
CA LYS A 46 -58.58 4.53 -50.28
C LYS A 46 -57.72 5.40 -49.36
N LYS A 47 -58.41 6.21 -48.57
CA LYS A 47 -57.87 7.09 -47.52
C LYS A 47 -56.75 6.35 -46.78
N PRO A 48 -55.58 6.96 -46.52
CA PRO A 48 -54.46 6.32 -45.84
C PRO A 48 -54.74 6.16 -44.33
N VAL A 49 -55.80 5.43 -43.97
CA VAL A 49 -56.20 5.14 -42.58
C VAL A 49 -55.32 4.09 -41.91
N GLY A 50 -54.33 3.54 -42.64
CA GLY A 50 -53.46 2.45 -42.18
C GLY A 50 -52.14 2.90 -41.53
N ALA A 51 -51.58 4.05 -41.90
CA ALA A 51 -50.27 4.47 -41.40
C ALA A 51 -50.28 4.78 -39.90
N PHE A 52 -51.32 5.48 -39.42
CA PHE A 52 -51.50 5.77 -38.00
C PHE A 52 -51.88 4.53 -37.18
N ARG A 53 -52.71 3.62 -37.71
CA ARG A 53 -53.10 2.38 -37.01
C ARG A 53 -51.95 1.38 -36.92
N GLY A 54 -51.12 1.26 -37.97
CA GLY A 54 -49.91 0.45 -37.96
C GLY A 54 -48.80 1.06 -37.11
N GLY A 55 -48.69 2.39 -37.08
CA GLY A 55 -47.72 3.12 -36.27
C GLY A 55 -47.91 2.89 -34.77
N ILE A 56 -49.15 2.91 -34.26
CA ILE A 56 -49.42 2.69 -32.83
C ILE A 56 -49.12 1.23 -32.44
N VAL A 57 -49.56 0.26 -33.25
CA VAL A 57 -49.32 -1.17 -32.95
C VAL A 57 -47.83 -1.51 -33.05
N GLY A 58 -47.15 -1.01 -34.08
CA GLY A 58 -45.70 -1.18 -34.24
C GLY A 58 -44.89 -0.45 -33.17
N PHE A 59 -45.34 0.74 -32.74
CA PHE A 59 -44.72 1.47 -31.64
C PHE A 59 -44.84 0.72 -30.32
N LEU A 60 -46.02 0.20 -29.98
CA LEU A 60 -46.20 -0.58 -28.75
C LEU A 60 -45.39 -1.87 -28.78
N PHE A 61 -45.34 -2.56 -29.91
CA PHE A 61 -44.54 -3.77 -30.06
C PHE A 61 -43.02 -3.49 -29.97
N GLY A 62 -42.56 -2.45 -30.66
CA GLY A 62 -41.17 -2.00 -30.60
C GLY A 62 -40.78 -1.47 -29.21
N PHE A 63 -41.67 -0.73 -28.56
CA PHE A 63 -41.47 -0.24 -27.20
C PHE A 63 -41.45 -1.39 -26.19
N SER A 64 -42.29 -2.41 -26.34
CA SER A 64 -42.28 -3.59 -25.47
C SER A 64 -41.00 -4.40 -25.62
N LEU A 65 -40.53 -4.63 -26.86
CA LEU A 65 -39.25 -5.29 -27.10
C LEU A 65 -38.06 -4.45 -26.61
N ALA A 66 -38.03 -3.16 -26.92
CA ALA A 66 -36.98 -2.25 -26.44
C ALA A 66 -36.99 -2.14 -24.91
N SER A 67 -38.16 -2.10 -24.28
CA SER A 67 -38.32 -2.10 -22.83
C SER A 67 -37.88 -3.42 -22.21
N SER A 68 -38.15 -4.56 -22.85
CA SER A 68 -37.66 -5.86 -22.41
C SER A 68 -36.14 -5.93 -22.47
N VAL A 69 -35.53 -5.52 -23.60
CA VAL A 69 -34.08 -5.46 -23.76
C VAL A 69 -33.42 -4.49 -22.77
N ALA A 70 -34.03 -3.31 -22.55
CA ALA A 70 -33.55 -2.36 -21.55
C ALA A 70 -33.63 -2.95 -20.13
N ALA A 71 -34.71 -3.65 -19.78
CA ALA A 71 -34.84 -4.32 -18.49
C ALA A 71 -33.77 -5.41 -18.30
N TYR A 72 -33.38 -6.12 -19.37
CA TYR A 72 -32.28 -7.08 -19.34
C TYR A 72 -30.93 -6.40 -19.12
N HIS A 73 -30.63 -5.30 -19.83
CA HIS A 73 -29.35 -4.59 -19.66
C HIS A 73 -29.18 -3.95 -18.28
N LEU A 74 -30.26 -3.42 -17.68
CA LEU A 74 -30.21 -2.91 -16.30
C LEU A 74 -29.86 -4.02 -15.29
N LEU A 75 -30.33 -5.25 -15.52
CA LEU A 75 -30.01 -6.38 -14.64
C LEU A 75 -28.54 -6.80 -14.74
N GLU A 76 -27.96 -6.74 -15.94
CA GLU A 76 -26.53 -7.05 -16.15
C GLU A 76 -25.65 -6.00 -15.50
N GLU A 77 -25.94 -4.71 -15.69
CA GLU A 77 -25.18 -3.63 -15.06
C GLU A 77 -25.28 -3.66 -13.54
N TYR A 78 -26.45 -4.01 -12.97
CA TYR A 78 -26.62 -4.17 -11.53
C TYR A 78 -25.83 -5.37 -10.97
N LYS A 79 -25.77 -6.48 -11.72
CA LYS A 79 -24.96 -7.65 -11.37
C LYS A 79 -23.46 -7.40 -11.51
N LEU A 80 -23.05 -6.66 -12.53
CA LEU A 80 -21.64 -6.29 -12.75
C LEU A 80 -21.18 -5.30 -11.67
N ALA A 81 -22.02 -4.34 -11.30
CA ALA A 81 -21.76 -3.42 -10.21
C ALA A 81 -21.71 -4.13 -8.85
N SER A 82 -22.59 -5.10 -8.62
CA SER A 82 -22.57 -5.92 -7.38
C SER A 82 -21.33 -6.81 -7.30
N ALA A 83 -20.89 -7.39 -8.42
CA ALA A 83 -19.64 -8.15 -8.50
C ALA A 83 -18.40 -7.27 -8.27
N ALA A 84 -18.40 -6.04 -8.80
CA ALA A 84 -17.34 -5.07 -8.56
C ALA A 84 -17.32 -4.57 -7.10
N LEU A 85 -18.49 -4.34 -6.49
CA LEU A 85 -18.60 -4.01 -5.07
C LEU A 85 -18.13 -5.17 -4.17
N GLN A 86 -18.45 -6.41 -4.52
CA GLN A 86 -18.01 -7.60 -3.79
C GLN A 86 -16.49 -7.76 -3.86
N ALA A 87 -15.90 -7.55 -5.04
CA ALA A 87 -14.45 -7.55 -5.22
C ALA A 87 -13.75 -6.46 -4.39
N SER A 88 -14.32 -5.25 -4.32
CA SER A 88 -13.77 -4.17 -3.49
C SER A 88 -13.88 -4.46 -1.99
N VAL A 89 -14.92 -5.17 -1.52
CA VAL A 89 -15.03 -5.57 -0.11
C VAL A 89 -14.02 -6.66 0.25
N GLU A 90 -13.81 -7.65 -0.61
CA GLU A 90 -12.79 -8.70 -0.39
C GLU A 90 -11.38 -8.10 -0.38
N GLU A 91 -11.08 -7.16 -1.28
CA GLU A 91 -9.80 -6.44 -1.29
C GLU A 91 -9.61 -5.58 -0.03
N LEU A 92 -10.66 -4.87 0.42
CA LEU A 92 -10.61 -4.09 1.67
C LEU A 92 -10.49 -4.99 2.91
N GLN A 93 -11.15 -6.15 2.93
CA GLN A 93 -11.03 -7.13 4.02
C GLN A 93 -9.61 -7.68 4.11
N LEU A 94 -9.00 -8.03 2.97
CA LEU A 94 -7.60 -8.46 2.92
C LEU A 94 -6.65 -7.34 3.34
N SER A 95 -6.90 -6.10 2.92
CA SER A 95 -6.11 -4.94 3.34
C SER A 95 -6.24 -4.69 4.85
N THR A 96 -7.44 -4.80 5.41
CA THR A 96 -7.72 -4.67 6.85
C THR A 96 -7.10 -5.80 7.65
N GLN A 97 -7.12 -7.03 7.14
CA GLN A 97 -6.47 -8.18 7.76
C GLN A 97 -4.95 -8.02 7.77
N LYS A 98 -4.36 -7.48 6.71
CA LYS A 98 -2.94 -7.12 6.65
C LYS A 98 -2.60 -6.01 7.65
N VAL A 99 -3.40 -4.94 7.72
CA VAL A 99 -3.23 -3.86 8.71
C VAL A 99 -3.34 -4.40 10.13
N SER A 100 -4.34 -5.26 10.43
CA SER A 100 -4.48 -5.91 11.74
C SER A 100 -3.27 -6.80 12.07
N ALA A 101 -2.72 -7.54 11.10
CA ALA A 101 -1.49 -8.31 11.28
C ALA A 101 -0.27 -7.41 11.53
N HIS A 102 -0.17 -6.26 10.86
CA HIS A 102 0.88 -5.28 11.12
C HIS A 102 0.77 -4.67 12.51
N VAL A 103 -0.44 -4.31 12.97
CA VAL A 103 -0.67 -3.83 14.34
C VAL A 103 -0.24 -4.86 15.38
N ARG A 104 -0.62 -6.14 15.23
CA ARG A 104 -0.20 -7.21 16.14
C ARG A 104 1.33 -7.41 16.17
N ARG A 105 2.00 -7.28 15.03
CA ARG A 105 3.47 -7.35 14.98
C ARG A 105 4.11 -6.15 15.67
N ILE A 106 3.55 -4.95 15.49
CA ILE A 106 4.02 -3.74 16.17
C ILE A 106 3.89 -3.91 17.69
N GLU A 107 2.76 -4.38 18.18
CA GLU A 107 2.55 -4.66 19.61
C GLU A 107 3.54 -5.68 20.18
N ALA A 108 3.85 -6.74 19.42
CA ALA A 108 4.84 -7.74 19.81
C ALA A 108 6.25 -7.14 19.86
N VAL A 109 6.65 -6.40 18.83
CA VAL A 109 7.97 -5.74 18.77
C VAL A 109 8.09 -4.69 19.87
N GLU A 110 7.05 -3.92 20.18
CA GLU A 110 7.07 -2.96 21.29
C GLU A 110 7.25 -3.66 22.65
N LYS A 111 6.59 -4.81 22.85
CA LYS A 111 6.75 -5.61 24.07
C LYS A 111 8.16 -6.19 24.17
N GLU A 112 8.71 -6.71 23.08
CA GLU A 112 10.09 -7.20 23.00
C GLU A 112 11.10 -6.07 23.24
N LEU A 113 10.87 -4.88 22.69
CA LEU A 113 11.76 -3.73 22.84
C LEU A 113 11.74 -3.19 24.28
N LYS A 114 10.59 -3.26 24.97
CA LYS A 114 10.50 -2.98 26.41
C LYS A 114 11.24 -4.03 27.26
N ALA A 115 10.99 -5.31 27.01
CA ALA A 115 11.70 -6.38 27.73
C ALA A 115 13.22 -6.36 27.46
N LEU A 116 13.60 -6.04 26.23
CA LEU A 116 15.00 -5.89 25.85
C LEU A 116 15.60 -4.63 26.44
N SER A 117 14.87 -3.50 26.52
CA SER A 117 15.29 -2.30 27.26
C SER A 117 15.61 -2.63 28.72
N ASP A 118 14.70 -3.33 29.41
CA ASP A 118 14.87 -3.67 30.83
C ASP A 118 16.00 -4.68 31.08
N SER A 119 16.28 -5.56 30.11
CA SER A 119 17.37 -6.55 30.18
C SER A 119 18.68 -6.09 29.52
N SER A 120 18.65 -5.00 28.75
CA SER A 120 19.82 -4.46 28.09
C SER A 120 20.69 -3.76 29.11
N ALA A 121 21.96 -4.17 29.17
CA ALA A 121 22.96 -3.53 30.00
C ALA A 121 23.05 -2.05 29.59
N THR A 122 22.64 -1.16 30.48
CA THR A 122 22.71 0.27 30.24
C THR A 122 24.18 0.69 30.21
N LYS A 123 24.48 1.81 29.54
CA LYS A 123 25.87 2.31 29.46
C LYS A 123 26.43 2.59 30.86
N GLU A 124 25.53 2.94 31.77
CA GLU A 124 25.75 3.15 33.20
C GLU A 124 26.25 1.86 33.87
N ASP A 125 25.62 0.71 33.60
CA ASP A 125 26.06 -0.58 34.14
C ASP A 125 27.47 -0.95 33.69
N ILE A 126 27.78 -0.74 32.41
CA ILE A 126 29.13 -0.97 31.85
C ILE A 126 30.16 -0.06 32.54
N SER A 127 29.81 1.20 32.79
CA SER A 127 30.69 2.14 33.49
C SER A 127 30.93 1.73 34.95
N ARG A 128 29.90 1.20 35.61
CA ARG A 128 29.96 0.70 36.99
C ARG A 128 30.84 -0.55 37.09
N VAL A 129 30.64 -1.52 36.20
CA VAL A 129 31.48 -2.73 36.11
C VAL A 129 32.94 -2.37 35.84
N ARG A 130 33.21 -1.41 34.93
CA ARG A 130 34.57 -0.93 34.68
C ARG A 130 35.19 -0.29 35.92
N ALA A 131 34.42 0.46 36.70
CA ALA A 131 34.87 1.06 37.95
C ALA A 131 35.17 0.00 39.02
N GLU A 132 34.30 -1.00 39.18
CA GLU A 132 34.53 -2.13 40.09
C GLU A 132 35.75 -2.94 39.68
N MET A 133 35.92 -3.22 38.40
CA MET A 133 37.08 -3.92 37.86
C MET A 133 38.38 -3.15 38.07
N LYS A 134 38.36 -1.83 37.91
CA LYS A 134 39.50 -0.98 38.24
C LYS A 134 39.83 -1.00 39.73
N LYS A 135 38.81 -0.92 40.60
CA LYS A 135 39.00 -1.03 42.06
C LYS A 135 39.61 -2.37 42.47
N LEU A 136 39.17 -3.48 41.87
CA LEU A 136 39.73 -4.80 42.12
C LEU A 136 41.21 -4.89 41.67
N TYR A 137 41.53 -4.30 40.52
CA TYR A 137 42.91 -4.25 40.04
C TYR A 137 43.82 -3.42 40.97
N ASP A 138 43.36 -2.24 41.37
CA ASP A 138 44.11 -1.36 42.27
C ASP A 138 44.27 -2.02 43.65
N GLY A 139 43.22 -2.68 44.16
CA GLY A 139 43.27 -3.44 45.41
C GLY A 139 44.27 -4.60 45.35
N LEU A 140 44.23 -5.41 44.29
CA LEU A 140 45.18 -6.50 44.09
C LEU A 140 46.62 -5.99 43.97
N HIS A 141 46.82 -4.82 43.37
CA HIS A 141 48.14 -4.20 43.26
C HIS A 141 48.69 -3.76 44.63
N VAL A 142 47.84 -3.23 45.51
CA VAL A 142 48.22 -2.87 46.89
C VAL A 142 48.61 -4.12 47.68
N GLU A 143 47.82 -5.19 47.61
CA GLU A 143 48.13 -6.47 48.25
C GLU A 143 49.47 -7.04 47.75
N PHE A 144 49.75 -6.94 46.45
CA PHE A 144 51.04 -7.37 45.89
C PHE A 144 52.22 -6.55 46.43
N LEU A 145 52.05 -5.23 46.55
CA LEU A 145 53.06 -4.35 47.15
C LEU A 145 53.29 -4.67 48.62
N ASP A 146 52.21 -4.92 49.37
CA ASP A 146 52.28 -5.31 50.78
C ASP A 146 53.03 -6.63 50.95
N LEU A 147 52.69 -7.64 50.15
CA LEU A 147 53.39 -8.93 50.11
C LEU A 147 54.89 -8.77 49.85
N ARG A 148 55.26 -7.90 48.90
CA ARG A 148 56.66 -7.64 48.58
C ARG A 148 57.39 -6.95 49.73
N SER A 149 56.74 -6.02 50.43
CA SER A 149 57.30 -5.36 51.61
C SER A 149 57.50 -6.35 52.76
N TYR A 150 56.55 -7.26 52.96
CA TYR A 150 56.59 -8.32 53.96
C TYR A 150 57.75 -9.30 53.71
N VAL A 151 57.91 -9.77 52.47
CA VAL A 151 59.03 -10.62 52.07
C VAL A 151 60.37 -9.92 52.28
N TRP A 152 60.44 -8.63 51.94
CA TRP A 152 61.66 -7.84 52.13
C TRP A 152 62.03 -7.71 53.62
N GLY A 153 61.05 -7.46 54.48
CA GLY A 153 61.24 -7.44 55.94
C GLY A 153 61.80 -8.76 56.48
N ILE A 154 61.20 -9.90 56.10
CA ILE A 154 61.69 -11.23 56.49
C ILE A 154 63.13 -11.45 56.01
N GLN A 155 63.45 -11.06 54.78
CA GLN A 155 64.80 -11.22 54.24
C GLN A 155 65.82 -10.39 55.04
N GLN A 156 65.46 -9.17 55.44
CA GLN A 156 66.31 -8.32 56.28
C GLN A 156 66.50 -8.93 57.68
N ASP A 157 65.44 -9.44 58.29
CA ASP A 157 65.51 -10.08 59.61
C ASP A 157 66.40 -11.32 59.59
N VAL A 158 66.29 -12.16 58.55
CA VAL A 158 67.18 -13.32 58.35
C VAL A 158 68.63 -12.88 58.17
N HIS A 159 68.90 -11.82 57.39
CA HIS A 159 70.25 -11.27 57.25
C HIS A 159 70.81 -10.72 58.58
N ALA A 160 69.97 -10.04 59.37
CA ALA A 160 70.36 -9.53 60.68
C ALA A 160 70.68 -10.66 61.66
N LEU A 161 69.85 -11.72 61.70
CA LEU A 161 70.09 -12.92 62.50
C LEU A 161 71.37 -13.65 62.06
N SER A 162 71.56 -13.85 60.76
CA SER A 162 72.76 -14.48 60.20
C SER A 162 74.04 -13.72 60.59
N LYS A 163 74.02 -12.38 60.55
CA LYS A 163 75.18 -11.56 60.94
C LYS A 163 75.46 -11.63 62.45
N LYS A 164 74.42 -11.66 63.28
CA LYS A 164 74.53 -11.80 64.73
C LYS A 164 75.10 -13.17 65.12
N GLU A 165 74.61 -14.25 64.52
CA GLU A 165 75.11 -15.61 64.74
C GLU A 165 76.58 -15.74 64.32
N SER A 166 76.96 -15.20 63.15
CA SER A 166 78.35 -15.16 62.69
C SER A 166 79.30 -14.46 63.67
N SER A 167 78.85 -13.36 64.30
CA SER A 167 79.64 -12.67 65.33
C SER A 167 79.69 -13.42 66.65
N SER A 168 78.63 -14.16 67.01
CA SER A 168 78.58 -14.96 68.24
C SER A 168 79.50 -16.17 68.17
N VAL A 169 79.56 -16.86 67.03
CA VAL A 169 80.42 -18.05 66.83
C VAL A 169 81.91 -17.68 66.81
N ARG A 170 82.26 -16.44 66.46
CA ARG A 170 83.65 -15.95 66.44
C ARG A 170 84.18 -15.48 67.81
N LEU A 171 83.34 -15.44 68.85
CA LEU A 171 83.70 -14.94 70.18
C LEU A 171 83.87 -16.05 71.24
N VAL A 172 84.05 -17.30 70.81
CA VAL A 172 84.39 -18.45 71.67
C VAL A 172 85.73 -19.04 71.24
#